data_AF-A0A9D4ZUB1-F1
#
_entry.id   AF-A0A9D4ZUB1-F1
#
_cell.length_a   1.000
_cell.length_b   1.000
_cell.length_c   1.000
_cell.angle_alpha   90.00
_cell.angle_beta   90.00
_cell.angle_gamma   90.00
#
_symmetry.space_group_name_H-M   'P 1'
#
loop_
_entity.id
_entity.type
_entity.pdbx_description
1 polymer ?
#
loop_
_entity_poly.entity_id
_entity_poly.type
_entity_poly.pdbx_seq_one_letter_code
_entity_poly.pdbx_strand_id
1 'polypeptide(L)'
;MSQSPSEINNFRTTHHAERYEQIKGRSMVEEKHWMYQNDTVTSDEDDPTGNAAFVSWVRGTAIKFDGRTINSVLKCKFYDSVCPFNEMKRSDKNYWPYADMKNSLIRPGHDWAPTSKISPAKVMVVDLAPIPKALAYFIHHNLSTNRSGSELISERALLLHQILHQKQVNIGQIIAADMDDIAQSPKKSLGHATVIYLLCKKAGVPDFSDSLMLRPAAPLNAHWMKERTVTDDQPRPLRQPRDREGSTSAPQ
;
A
#
# COMPACT_ATOMS: atom_id res chain seq x y z
N MET A 1 -15.91 -2.57 39.81
CA MET A 1 -16.48 -3.56 38.87
C MET A 1 -15.46 -3.79 37.78
N SER A 2 -14.84 -4.98 37.75
CA SER A 2 -13.82 -5.32 36.75
C SER A 2 -14.50 -5.66 35.43
N GLN A 3 -14.25 -4.85 34.40
CA GLN A 3 -14.66 -5.18 33.02
C GLN A 3 -13.85 -6.39 32.53
N SER A 4 -14.54 -7.31 31.84
CA SER A 4 -13.93 -8.56 31.39
C SER A 4 -13.00 -8.34 30.18
N PRO A 5 -12.00 -9.20 29.96
CA PRO A 5 -10.98 -9.02 28.91
C PRO A 5 -11.51 -9.03 27.46
N SER A 6 -12.80 -9.35 27.24
CA SER A 6 -13.40 -9.42 25.91
C SER A 6 -13.88 -8.07 25.35
N GLU A 7 -13.84 -6.98 26.13
CA GLU A 7 -14.32 -5.65 25.71
C GLU A 7 -13.22 -4.74 25.10
N ILE A 8 -12.00 -5.27 24.91
CA ILE A 8 -10.83 -4.44 24.57
C ILE A 8 -10.79 -4.02 23.08
N ASN A 9 -11.61 -4.64 22.22
CA ASN A 9 -11.68 -4.29 20.81
C ASN A 9 -13.14 -4.21 20.30
N ASN A 10 -13.64 -2.99 20.09
CA ASN A 10 -14.99 -2.74 19.60
C ASN A 10 -15.12 -3.04 18.10
N PHE A 11 -15.30 -4.31 17.76
CA PHE A 11 -15.64 -4.77 16.42
C PHE A 11 -17.16 -4.71 16.21
N ARG A 12 -17.59 -4.06 15.13
CA ARG A 12 -19.03 -3.85 14.83
C ARG A 12 -19.76 -5.10 14.31
N THR A 13 -19.03 -6.15 13.91
CA THR A 13 -19.61 -7.43 13.49
C THR A 13 -18.79 -8.59 14.04
N THR A 14 -19.45 -9.71 14.32
CA THR A 14 -18.80 -10.96 14.77
C THR A 14 -17.76 -11.45 13.77
N HIS A 15 -18.04 -11.32 12.46
CA HIS A 15 -17.10 -11.67 11.40
C HIS A 15 -15.76 -10.89 11.48
N HIS A 16 -15.82 -9.59 11.76
CA HIS A 16 -14.61 -8.77 11.87
C HIS A 16 -13.86 -9.01 13.18
N ALA A 17 -14.58 -9.34 14.26
CA ALA A 17 -13.98 -9.78 15.50
C ALA A 17 -13.20 -11.08 15.29
N GLU A 18 -13.83 -12.09 14.69
CA GLU A 18 -13.21 -13.39 14.38
C GLU A 18 -11.99 -13.24 13.48
N ARG A 19 -12.09 -12.42 12.42
CA ARG A 19 -10.96 -12.18 11.51
C ARG A 19 -9.83 -11.42 12.18
N TYR A 20 -10.13 -10.46 13.06
CA TYR A 20 -9.12 -9.77 13.86
C TYR A 20 -8.42 -10.72 14.82
N GLU A 21 -9.16 -11.55 15.55
CA GLU A 21 -8.61 -12.57 16.46
C GLU A 21 -7.63 -13.52 15.74
N GLN A 22 -7.94 -13.88 14.49
CA GLN A 22 -7.06 -14.72 13.67
C GLN A 22 -5.76 -14.05 13.23
N ILE A 23 -5.71 -12.71 13.16
CA ILE A 23 -4.56 -11.96 12.59
C ILE A 23 -3.83 -11.10 13.63
N LYS A 24 -4.44 -10.80 14.78
CA LYS A 24 -3.91 -9.85 15.79
C LYS A 24 -2.61 -10.31 16.45
N GLY A 25 -2.38 -11.62 16.54
CA GLY A 25 -1.17 -12.23 17.10
C GLY A 25 -0.10 -12.52 16.07
N ARG A 26 -0.38 -12.30 14.77
CA ARG A 26 0.56 -12.57 13.70
C ARG A 26 1.55 -11.43 13.62
N SER A 27 2.81 -11.72 13.93
CA SER A 27 3.92 -10.86 13.52
C SER A 27 4.00 -10.96 12.00
N MET A 28 3.42 -9.99 11.29
CA MET A 28 3.40 -9.95 9.83
C MET A 28 4.81 -10.00 9.19
N VAL A 29 5.85 -9.82 10.01
CA VAL A 29 7.27 -9.87 9.63
C VAL A 29 7.97 -11.15 10.13
N GLU A 30 7.54 -11.80 11.22
CA GLU A 30 8.25 -12.95 11.81
C GLU A 30 7.64 -14.33 11.50
N GLU A 31 6.48 -14.42 10.85
CA GLU A 31 5.77 -15.70 10.63
C GLU A 31 6.36 -16.62 9.54
N LYS A 32 7.66 -16.52 9.24
CA LYS A 32 8.40 -17.54 8.46
C LYS A 32 9.84 -17.72 8.96
N HIS A 33 10.02 -18.19 10.19
CA HIS A 33 11.17 -19.04 10.50
C HIS A 33 10.85 -20.46 9.98
N TRP A 34 11.26 -20.73 8.75
CA TRP A 34 11.33 -22.10 8.23
C TRP A 34 12.78 -22.49 8.14
N MET A 35 13.08 -23.69 8.62
CA MET A 35 14.40 -24.30 8.48
C MET A 35 14.79 -24.34 7.01
N TYR A 36 16.03 -23.93 6.74
CA TYR A 36 16.67 -24.07 5.44
C TYR A 36 16.59 -25.53 4.99
N GLN A 37 15.73 -25.83 4.01
CA GLN A 37 16.02 -26.88 3.05
C GLN A 37 16.69 -26.21 1.86
N ASN A 38 17.88 -26.70 1.56
CA ASN A 38 18.69 -26.27 0.42
C ASN A 38 17.92 -26.55 -0.87
N ASP A 39 17.11 -25.61 -1.30
CA ASP A 39 16.61 -25.61 -2.67
C ASP A 39 17.27 -24.48 -3.45
N THR A 40 17.87 -24.94 -4.54
CA THR A 40 18.66 -24.25 -5.53
C THR A 40 18.01 -22.94 -5.95
N VAL A 41 18.76 -21.86 -5.74
CA VAL A 41 18.57 -20.59 -6.46
C VAL A 41 18.58 -20.95 -7.93
N THR A 42 17.44 -20.80 -8.60
CA THR A 42 17.39 -20.92 -10.06
C THR A 42 18.29 -19.84 -10.64
N SER A 43 19.20 -20.32 -11.49
CA SER A 43 20.29 -19.59 -12.12
C SER A 43 19.85 -18.29 -12.81
N ASP A 44 20.78 -17.34 -12.77
CA ASP A 44 20.68 -15.92 -13.15
C ASP A 44 20.50 -15.62 -14.66
N GLU A 45 19.90 -16.49 -15.48
CA GLU A 45 20.04 -16.33 -16.95
C GLU A 45 18.80 -16.17 -17.82
N ASP A 46 17.57 -16.25 -17.34
CA ASP A 46 16.40 -16.01 -18.22
C ASP A 46 15.31 -15.16 -17.55
N ASP A 47 15.55 -13.85 -17.46
CA ASP A 47 14.46 -12.88 -17.57
C ASP A 47 14.42 -12.40 -19.04
N PRO A 48 13.45 -12.86 -19.85
CA PRO A 48 13.36 -12.44 -21.25
C PRO A 48 13.04 -10.95 -21.42
N THR A 49 12.82 -10.23 -20.32
CA THR A 49 12.58 -8.78 -20.34
C THR A 49 13.85 -7.94 -20.23
N GLY A 50 14.99 -8.50 -19.80
CA GLY A 50 16.32 -7.86 -19.86
C GLY A 50 16.36 -6.34 -19.64
N ASN A 51 15.56 -5.82 -18.72
CA ASN A 51 15.23 -4.40 -18.78
C ASN A 51 16.32 -3.62 -18.05
N ALA A 52 17.23 -3.02 -18.82
CA ALA A 52 18.19 -2.03 -18.34
C ALA A 52 17.54 -0.85 -17.55
N ALA A 53 16.21 -0.76 -17.55
CA ALA A 53 15.41 0.25 -16.85
C ALA A 53 15.53 0.23 -15.31
N PHE A 54 15.74 -0.92 -14.66
CA PHE A 54 15.77 -1.01 -13.20
C PHE A 54 17.19 -1.09 -12.62
N VAL A 55 18.12 -0.32 -13.19
CA VAL A 55 19.49 -0.16 -12.69
C VAL A 55 19.82 1.33 -12.50
N SER A 56 20.42 1.66 -11.37
CA SER A 56 20.93 3.01 -11.09
C SER A 56 22.37 2.94 -10.58
N TRP A 57 23.04 4.09 -10.46
CA TRP A 57 24.43 4.18 -10.01
C TRP A 57 24.54 5.05 -8.77
N VAL A 58 25.18 4.53 -7.73
CA VAL A 58 25.48 5.28 -6.50
C VAL A 58 26.95 5.12 -6.20
N ARG A 59 27.69 6.24 -6.14
CA ARG A 59 29.12 6.26 -5.80
C ARG A 59 29.97 5.32 -6.67
N GLY A 60 29.64 5.18 -7.95
CA GLY A 60 30.35 4.32 -8.89
C GLY A 60 29.96 2.83 -8.84
N THR A 61 28.99 2.46 -7.99
CA THR A 61 28.46 1.09 -7.92
C THR A 61 27.08 1.02 -8.59
N ALA A 62 26.90 0.05 -9.48
CA ALA A 62 25.60 -0.24 -10.09
C ALA A 62 24.69 -0.95 -9.08
N ILE A 63 23.46 -0.46 -8.93
CA ILE A 63 22.43 -1.00 -8.05
C ILE A 63 21.25 -1.42 -8.89
N LYS A 64 20.92 -2.71 -8.84
CA LYS A 64 19.65 -3.22 -9.36
C LYS A 64 18.53 -2.90 -8.36
N PHE A 65 17.41 -2.38 -8.86
CA PHE A 65 16.20 -2.11 -8.08
C PHE A 65 14.95 -2.76 -8.71
N ASP A 66 15.15 -3.83 -9.47
CA ASP A 66 14.06 -4.65 -9.98
C ASP A 66 13.30 -5.35 -8.83
N GLY A 67 12.07 -5.81 -9.14
CA GLY A 67 11.20 -6.39 -8.13
C GLY A 67 11.78 -7.64 -7.44
N ARG A 68 12.61 -8.44 -8.11
CA ARG A 68 13.26 -9.62 -7.51
C ARG A 68 14.32 -9.18 -6.51
N THR A 69 15.15 -8.21 -6.88
CA THR A 69 16.17 -7.66 -5.98
C THR A 69 15.54 -7.01 -4.75
N ILE A 70 14.46 -6.25 -4.92
CA ILE A 70 13.72 -5.63 -3.81
C ILE A 70 13.08 -6.70 -2.90
N ASN A 71 12.41 -7.70 -3.47
CA ASN A 71 11.84 -8.79 -2.67
C ASN A 71 12.91 -9.51 -1.85
N SER A 72 14.11 -9.70 -2.41
CA SER A 72 15.23 -10.31 -1.70
C SER A 72 15.69 -9.49 -0.49
N VAL A 73 15.86 -8.16 -0.61
CA VAL A 73 16.27 -7.32 0.54
C VAL A 73 15.17 -7.16 1.59
N LEU A 74 13.91 -7.15 1.18
CA LEU A 74 12.75 -7.08 2.08
C LEU A 74 12.34 -8.45 2.65
N LYS A 75 12.98 -9.54 2.20
CA LYS A 75 12.61 -10.92 2.53
C LYS A 75 11.15 -11.25 2.20
N CYS A 76 10.59 -10.59 1.18
CA CYS A 76 9.26 -10.87 0.66
C CYS A 76 9.33 -12.06 -0.30
N LYS A 77 8.35 -12.96 -0.22
CA LYS A 77 8.20 -14.08 -1.14
C LYS A 77 6.98 -13.85 -2.01
N PHE A 78 7.15 -14.04 -3.32
CA PHE A 78 6.07 -14.04 -4.29
C PHE A 78 6.21 -15.34 -5.07
N TYR A 79 5.18 -16.18 -5.01
CA TYR A 79 5.25 -17.57 -5.50
C TYR A 79 4.48 -17.79 -6.79
N ASP A 80 3.63 -16.84 -7.16
CA ASP A 80 2.78 -16.97 -8.34
C ASP A 80 3.57 -16.50 -9.57
N SER A 81 3.31 -17.08 -10.74
CA SER A 81 3.88 -16.59 -12.00
C SER A 81 3.28 -15.24 -12.41
N VAL A 82 2.05 -14.96 -11.96
CA VAL A 82 1.26 -13.80 -12.34
C VAL A 82 0.69 -13.13 -11.09
N CYS A 83 0.87 -11.82 -10.98
CA CYS A 83 0.35 -11.02 -9.87
C CYS A 83 -1.07 -10.53 -10.22
N PRO A 84 -2.14 -10.98 -9.53
CA PRO A 84 -3.52 -10.58 -9.84
C PRO A 84 -3.73 -9.06 -9.84
N PHE A 85 -3.06 -8.36 -8.93
CA PHE A 85 -3.08 -6.90 -8.89
C PHE A 85 -2.53 -6.29 -10.20
N ASN A 86 -1.41 -6.79 -10.72
CA ASN A 86 -0.80 -6.26 -11.93
C ASN A 86 -1.63 -6.57 -13.17
N GLU A 87 -2.24 -7.75 -13.24
CA GLU A 87 -3.18 -8.10 -14.33
C GLU A 87 -4.37 -7.16 -14.34
N MET A 88 -5.00 -6.96 -13.19
CA MET A 88 -6.13 -6.05 -13.08
C MET A 88 -5.70 -4.59 -13.33
N LYS A 89 -4.52 -4.17 -12.87
CA LYS A 89 -4.00 -2.82 -13.14
C LYS A 89 -3.83 -2.55 -14.64
N ARG A 90 -3.51 -3.57 -15.44
CA ARG A 90 -3.36 -3.48 -16.91
C ARG A 90 -4.69 -3.53 -17.65
N SER A 91 -5.74 -4.08 -17.04
CA SER A 91 -7.05 -4.16 -17.66
C SER A 91 -7.74 -2.78 -17.72
N ASP A 92 -8.77 -2.67 -18.56
CA ASP A 92 -9.58 -1.45 -18.60
C ASP A 92 -10.27 -1.24 -17.24
N LYS A 93 -10.07 -0.04 -16.68
CA LYS A 93 -10.62 0.41 -15.41
C LYS A 93 -12.13 0.24 -15.31
N ASN A 94 -12.87 0.22 -16.42
CA ASN A 94 -14.31 0.00 -16.42
C ASN A 94 -14.72 -1.40 -15.93
N TYR A 95 -13.81 -2.39 -15.97
CA TYR A 95 -14.06 -3.75 -15.51
C TYR A 95 -13.53 -4.02 -14.10
N TRP A 96 -13.04 -3.00 -13.40
CA TRP A 96 -12.56 -3.16 -12.03
C TRP A 96 -13.75 -3.37 -11.08
N PRO A 97 -13.56 -4.13 -9.99
CA PRO A 97 -14.64 -4.51 -9.08
C PRO A 97 -15.00 -3.37 -8.10
N TYR A 98 -15.40 -2.20 -8.60
CA TYR A 98 -15.65 -1.00 -7.77
C TYR A 98 -16.74 -1.19 -6.72
N ALA A 99 -17.75 -2.03 -7.01
CA ALA A 99 -18.79 -2.36 -6.05
C ALA A 99 -18.21 -3.17 -4.87
N ASP A 100 -17.41 -4.20 -5.14
CA ASP A 100 -16.76 -5.01 -4.10
C ASP A 100 -15.71 -4.20 -3.34
N MET A 101 -14.97 -3.34 -4.04
CA MET A 101 -14.04 -2.40 -3.43
C MET A 101 -14.78 -1.42 -2.51
N LYS A 102 -15.93 -0.87 -2.91
CA LYS A 102 -16.75 -0.02 -2.03
C LYS A 102 -17.15 -0.78 -0.76
N ASN A 103 -17.72 -1.97 -0.93
CA ASN A 103 -18.23 -2.78 0.18
C ASN A 103 -17.15 -3.25 1.15
N SER A 104 -15.93 -3.50 0.66
CA SER A 104 -14.79 -3.97 1.48
C SER A 104 -13.97 -2.83 2.10
N LEU A 105 -13.90 -1.67 1.45
CA LEU A 105 -12.98 -0.59 1.85
C LEU A 105 -13.67 0.55 2.59
N ILE A 106 -14.89 0.90 2.19
CA ILE A 106 -15.57 2.14 2.54
C ILE A 106 -16.59 1.87 3.64
N ARG A 107 -16.76 2.83 4.57
CA ARG A 107 -17.77 2.72 5.62
C ARG A 107 -19.18 2.80 5.03
N PRO A 108 -20.18 2.14 5.67
CA PRO A 108 -21.58 2.33 5.32
C PRO A 108 -21.97 3.81 5.26
N GLY A 109 -22.82 4.17 4.31
CA GLY A 109 -23.28 5.55 4.09
C GLY A 109 -22.29 6.47 3.36
N HIS A 110 -21.09 5.98 3.00
CA HIS A 110 -20.11 6.72 2.21
C HIS A 110 -19.89 6.06 0.85
N ASP A 111 -19.30 6.81 -0.08
CA ASP A 111 -19.07 6.35 -1.45
C ASP A 111 -17.75 6.89 -2.02
N TRP A 112 -17.44 6.41 -3.22
CA TRP A 112 -16.45 7.01 -4.10
C TRP A 112 -16.69 8.52 -4.27
N ALA A 113 -15.61 9.28 -4.41
CA ALA A 113 -15.74 10.71 -4.69
C ALA A 113 -16.48 10.90 -6.04
N PRO A 114 -17.45 11.84 -6.11
CA PRO A 114 -18.19 12.10 -7.34
C PRO A 114 -17.25 12.38 -8.52
N THR A 115 -17.54 11.75 -9.65
CA THR A 115 -16.74 11.86 -10.88
C THR A 115 -17.68 11.94 -12.09
N SER A 116 -17.26 12.66 -13.13
CA SER A 116 -17.95 12.66 -14.43
C SER A 116 -17.53 11.49 -15.33
N LYS A 117 -16.60 10.66 -14.86
CA LYS A 117 -16.08 9.49 -15.60
C LYS A 117 -16.86 8.23 -15.22
N ILE A 118 -16.87 7.26 -16.12
CA ILE A 118 -17.48 5.93 -15.90
C ILE A 118 -16.83 5.20 -14.71
N SER A 119 -15.51 5.34 -14.53
CA SER A 119 -14.79 4.77 -13.39
C SER A 119 -14.51 5.80 -12.28
N PRO A 120 -14.71 5.42 -11.00
CA PRO A 120 -14.28 6.21 -9.85
C PRO A 120 -12.81 6.60 -9.88
N ALA A 121 -12.52 7.86 -9.53
CA ALA A 121 -11.14 8.35 -9.47
C ALA A 121 -10.46 8.06 -8.13
N LYS A 122 -11.18 8.28 -7.02
CA LYS A 122 -10.64 8.24 -5.66
C LYS A 122 -11.71 8.07 -4.59
N VAL A 123 -11.29 7.63 -3.42
CA VAL A 123 -12.05 7.69 -2.16
C VAL A 123 -11.27 8.53 -1.15
N MET A 124 -11.97 9.21 -0.24
CA MET A 124 -11.31 9.91 0.85
C MET A 124 -10.83 8.91 1.90
N VAL A 125 -9.59 9.02 2.36
CA VAL A 125 -9.04 8.11 3.38
C VAL A 125 -9.84 8.19 4.68
N VAL A 126 -10.42 9.36 4.99
CA VAL A 126 -11.29 9.53 6.16
C VAL A 126 -12.54 8.63 6.10
N ASP A 127 -13.03 8.30 4.90
CA ASP A 127 -14.26 7.53 4.66
C ASP A 127 -14.04 6.02 4.66
N LEU A 128 -12.79 5.58 4.68
CA LEU A 128 -12.41 4.17 4.77
C LEU A 128 -12.78 3.57 6.14
N ALA A 129 -13.14 2.29 6.13
CA ALA A 129 -13.28 1.53 7.37
C ALA A 129 -11.93 1.42 8.09
N PRO A 130 -11.89 1.16 9.42
CA PRO A 130 -10.65 1.29 10.19
C PRO A 130 -9.47 0.42 9.72
N ILE A 131 -9.72 -0.85 9.36
CA ILE A 131 -8.67 -1.74 8.85
C ILE A 131 -8.18 -1.27 7.45
N PRO A 132 -9.06 -1.04 6.46
CA PRO A 132 -8.67 -0.41 5.20
C PRO A 132 -7.90 0.90 5.36
N LYS A 133 -8.29 1.77 6.30
CA LYS A 133 -7.62 3.05 6.60
C LYS A 133 -6.18 2.86 7.07
N ALA A 134 -5.94 1.88 7.92
CA ALA A 134 -4.61 1.52 8.40
C ALA A 134 -3.71 0.97 7.30
N LEU A 135 -4.25 0.06 6.49
CA LEU A 135 -3.53 -0.52 5.36
C LEU A 135 -3.30 0.51 4.24
N ALA A 136 -4.22 1.46 4.02
CA ALA A 136 -4.02 2.59 3.12
C ALA A 136 -2.83 3.45 3.58
N TYR A 137 -2.71 3.71 4.89
CA TYR A 137 -1.55 4.39 5.45
C TYR A 137 -0.26 3.59 5.18
N PHE A 138 -0.26 2.27 5.41
CA PHE A 138 0.87 1.41 5.08
C PHE A 138 1.26 1.49 3.60
N ILE A 139 0.30 1.38 2.68
CA ILE A 139 0.51 1.50 1.23
C ILE A 139 1.14 2.85 0.87
N HIS A 140 0.59 3.96 1.39
CA HIS A 140 1.04 5.32 1.07
C HIS A 140 2.44 5.67 1.55
N HIS A 141 2.99 4.94 2.51
CA HIS A 141 4.32 5.23 3.06
C HIS A 141 5.38 4.21 2.63
N ASN A 142 4.97 2.98 2.32
CA ASN A 142 5.91 1.87 2.11
C ASN A 142 5.83 1.19 0.75
N LEU A 143 4.69 1.23 0.05
CA LEU A 143 4.49 0.47 -1.20
C LEU A 143 4.37 1.38 -2.42
N SER A 144 3.42 2.32 -2.39
CA SER A 144 3.27 3.34 -3.41
C SER A 144 3.14 4.70 -2.74
N THR A 145 4.26 5.41 -2.71
CA THR A 145 4.41 6.62 -1.91
C THR A 145 3.50 7.73 -2.40
N ASN A 146 2.89 8.46 -1.47
CA ASN A 146 2.01 9.57 -1.79
C ASN A 146 2.32 10.80 -0.96
N ARG A 147 2.31 11.96 -1.60
CA ARG A 147 2.43 13.26 -0.90
C ARG A 147 1.15 13.56 -0.10
N SER A 148 -0.03 13.16 -0.58
CA SER A 148 -1.30 13.39 0.10
C SER A 148 -1.83 12.11 0.75
N GLY A 149 -1.88 12.08 2.08
CA GLY A 149 -2.47 10.96 2.84
C GLY A 149 -4.00 11.02 2.97
N SER A 150 -4.66 12.02 2.39
CA SER A 150 -6.11 12.24 2.52
C SER A 150 -6.94 11.52 1.46
N GLU A 151 -6.33 11.09 0.36
CA GLU A 151 -7.02 10.54 -0.80
C GLU A 151 -6.38 9.22 -1.25
N LEU A 152 -7.23 8.23 -1.50
CA LEU A 152 -6.85 6.93 -2.03
C LEU A 152 -7.38 6.81 -3.46
N ILE A 153 -6.51 6.93 -4.45
CA ILE A 153 -6.88 6.75 -5.87
C ILE A 153 -7.30 5.30 -6.15
N SER A 154 -8.11 5.10 -7.19
CA SER A 154 -8.68 3.80 -7.54
C SER A 154 -7.66 2.67 -7.67
N GLU A 155 -6.47 2.94 -8.22
CA GLU A 155 -5.41 1.93 -8.33
C GLU A 155 -4.88 1.45 -6.97
N ARG A 156 -4.70 2.37 -6.02
CA ARG A 156 -4.25 2.02 -4.66
C ARG A 156 -5.39 1.40 -3.84
N ALA A 157 -6.63 1.78 -4.12
CA ALA A 157 -7.80 1.09 -3.59
C ALA A 157 -7.87 -0.34 -4.11
N LEU A 158 -7.54 -0.59 -5.38
CA LEU A 158 -7.49 -1.93 -5.95
C LEU A 158 -6.40 -2.76 -5.26
N LEU A 159 -5.19 -2.21 -5.09
CA LEU A 159 -4.11 -2.85 -4.32
C LEU A 159 -4.57 -3.22 -2.90
N LEU A 160 -5.19 -2.26 -2.21
CA LEU A 160 -5.70 -2.45 -0.86
C LEU A 160 -6.76 -3.56 -0.80
N HIS A 161 -7.67 -3.59 -1.78
CA HIS A 161 -8.67 -4.64 -1.91
C HIS A 161 -8.02 -6.02 -2.10
N GLN A 162 -7.02 -6.15 -2.97
CA GLN A 162 -6.28 -7.41 -3.16
C GLN A 162 -5.64 -7.89 -1.84
N ILE A 163 -4.99 -6.99 -1.09
CA ILE A 163 -4.37 -7.31 0.21
C ILE A 163 -5.42 -7.77 1.23
N LEU A 164 -6.56 -7.07 1.34
CA LEU A 164 -7.63 -7.41 2.28
C LEU A 164 -8.24 -8.79 1.98
N HIS A 165 -8.34 -9.15 0.70
CA HIS A 165 -8.81 -10.45 0.23
C HIS A 165 -7.72 -11.52 0.21
N GLN A 166 -6.55 -11.27 0.83
CA GLN A 166 -5.43 -12.21 0.95
C GLN A 166 -4.94 -12.73 -0.41
N LYS A 167 -5.08 -11.92 -1.47
CA LYS A 167 -4.51 -12.23 -2.78
C LYS A 167 -3.01 -11.94 -2.72
N GLN A 168 -2.22 -12.78 -3.37
CA GLN A 168 -0.78 -12.52 -3.46
C GLN A 168 -0.52 -11.24 -4.25
N VAL A 169 0.44 -10.47 -3.76
CA VAL A 169 0.87 -9.23 -4.40
C VAL A 169 2.38 -9.21 -4.43
N ASN A 170 2.96 -8.94 -5.59
CA ASN A 170 4.39 -8.78 -5.72
C ASN A 170 4.84 -7.40 -5.20
N ILE A 171 5.19 -7.36 -3.91
CA ILE A 171 5.61 -6.14 -3.19
C ILE A 171 6.81 -5.47 -3.87
N GLY A 172 7.84 -6.24 -4.20
CA GLY A 172 9.05 -5.73 -4.84
C GLY A 172 8.75 -5.08 -6.19
N GLN A 173 7.85 -5.66 -6.99
CA GLN A 173 7.47 -5.08 -8.27
C GLN A 173 6.69 -3.76 -8.13
N ILE A 174 5.85 -3.64 -7.09
CA ILE A 174 5.13 -2.38 -6.81
C ILE A 174 6.11 -1.28 -6.41
N ILE A 175 7.04 -1.59 -5.52
CA ILE A 175 8.04 -0.63 -5.06
C ILE A 175 8.97 -0.24 -6.22
N ALA A 176 9.43 -1.20 -7.03
CA ALA A 176 10.27 -0.93 -8.20
C ALA A 176 9.58 0.05 -9.17
N ALA A 177 8.31 -0.18 -9.48
CA ALA A 177 7.52 0.69 -10.35
C ALA A 177 7.32 2.09 -9.74
N ASP A 178 7.06 2.19 -8.43
CA ASP A 178 6.91 3.48 -7.74
C ASP A 178 8.25 4.24 -7.68
N MET A 179 9.37 3.56 -7.45
CA MET A 179 10.71 4.15 -7.49
C MET A 179 11.06 4.70 -8.89
N ASP A 180 10.78 3.95 -9.94
CA ASP A 180 10.99 4.37 -11.33
C ASP A 180 10.13 5.60 -11.68
N ASP A 181 8.85 5.57 -11.32
CA ASP A 181 7.91 6.65 -11.52
C ASP A 181 8.26 7.93 -10.72
N ILE A 182 8.87 7.79 -9.54
CA ILE A 182 9.46 8.93 -8.79
C ILE A 182 10.70 9.47 -9.50
N ALA A 183 11.61 8.59 -9.91
CA ALA A 183 12.87 8.99 -10.56
C ALA A 183 12.63 9.75 -11.88
N GLN A 184 11.59 9.39 -12.62
CA GLN A 184 11.21 10.04 -13.88
C GLN A 184 10.39 11.34 -13.68
N SER A 185 9.93 11.64 -12.45
CA SER A 185 9.03 12.76 -12.21
C SER A 185 9.68 13.89 -11.39
N PRO A 186 9.88 15.09 -11.96
CA PRO A 186 10.47 16.22 -11.23
C PRO A 186 9.52 16.78 -10.14
N LYS A 187 8.27 16.33 -10.10
CA LYS A 187 7.23 16.82 -9.16
C LYS A 187 7.06 15.93 -7.93
N LYS A 188 7.63 14.72 -7.94
CA LYS A 188 7.50 13.76 -6.83
C LYS A 188 8.60 13.96 -5.82
N SER A 189 8.25 13.80 -4.54
CA SER A 189 9.22 13.77 -3.45
C SER A 189 9.91 12.40 -3.40
N LEU A 190 11.12 12.38 -2.84
CA LEU A 190 11.85 11.15 -2.58
C LEU A 190 10.99 10.17 -1.76
N GLY A 191 10.90 8.92 -2.22
CA GLY A 191 10.27 7.81 -1.54
C GLY A 191 11.26 6.67 -1.28
N HIS A 192 10.83 5.65 -0.54
CA HIS A 192 11.55 4.37 -0.40
C HIS A 192 13.00 4.47 0.14
N ALA A 193 13.31 5.49 0.95
CA ALA A 193 14.67 5.70 1.47
C ALA A 193 15.25 4.46 2.18
N THR A 194 14.45 3.74 2.95
CA THR A 194 14.86 2.48 3.61
C THR A 194 15.20 1.40 2.59
N VAL A 195 14.39 1.24 1.54
CA VAL A 195 14.63 0.24 0.49
C VAL A 195 15.91 0.60 -0.28
N ILE A 196 16.08 1.86 -0.66
CA ILE A 196 17.29 2.37 -1.33
C ILE A 196 18.52 2.08 -0.47
N TYR A 197 18.48 2.38 0.84
CA TYR A 197 19.57 2.06 1.76
C TYR A 197 19.89 0.56 1.78
N LEU A 198 18.88 -0.31 1.88
CA LEU A 198 19.08 -1.75 1.89
C LEU A 198 19.67 -2.27 0.57
N LEU A 199 19.25 -1.70 -0.56
CA LEU A 199 19.81 -2.02 -1.87
C LEU A 199 21.28 -1.60 -1.99
N CYS A 200 21.62 -0.37 -1.57
CA CYS A 200 23.01 0.12 -1.51
C CYS A 200 23.88 -0.79 -0.63
N LYS A 201 23.37 -1.14 0.57
CA LYS A 201 24.07 -2.03 1.50
C LYS A 201 24.30 -3.41 0.90
N LYS A 202 23.29 -3.98 0.23
CA LYS A 202 23.42 -5.27 -0.47
C LYS A 202 24.43 -5.23 -1.62
N ALA A 203 24.49 -4.11 -2.35
CA ALA A 203 25.42 -3.91 -3.46
C ALA A 203 26.86 -3.56 -3.02
N GLY A 204 27.11 -3.41 -1.70
CA GLY A 204 28.43 -3.07 -1.18
C GLY A 204 28.83 -1.60 -1.39
N VAL A 205 27.86 -0.69 -1.56
CA VAL A 205 28.13 0.74 -1.66
C VAL A 205 28.78 1.22 -0.34
N PRO A 206 29.94 1.90 -0.39
CA PRO A 206 30.59 2.44 0.81
C PRO A 206 29.62 3.35 1.57
N ASP A 207 29.48 3.16 2.88
CA ASP A 207 28.70 4.02 3.76
C ASP A 207 29.62 5.06 4.42
N PHE A 208 29.29 6.33 4.24
CA PHE A 208 30.04 7.48 4.81
C PHE A 208 29.16 8.28 5.78
N SER A 209 28.03 7.72 6.20
CA SER A 209 27.16 8.36 7.19
C SER A 209 27.76 8.19 8.58
N ASP A 210 28.38 9.26 9.08
CA ASP A 210 29.08 9.22 10.39
C ASP A 210 28.11 9.02 11.58
N SER A 211 26.82 9.30 11.41
CA SER A 211 25.69 8.82 12.23
C SER A 211 24.48 9.72 12.03
N LEU A 212 23.41 9.18 11.41
CA LEU A 212 22.01 9.26 11.86
C LEU A 212 21.17 8.58 10.78
N MET A 213 20.95 7.28 10.98
CA MET A 213 19.80 6.62 10.37
C MET A 213 18.57 7.41 10.81
N LEU A 214 17.78 7.91 9.84
CA LEU A 214 16.44 8.45 10.10
C LEU A 214 15.74 7.48 11.06
N ARG A 215 15.25 7.99 12.20
CA ARG A 215 14.50 7.14 13.13
C ARG A 215 13.34 6.52 12.35
N PRO A 216 13.17 5.18 12.38
CA PRO A 216 12.02 4.55 11.78
C PRO A 216 10.74 5.23 12.25
N ALA A 217 9.78 5.42 11.33
CA ALA A 217 8.45 5.83 11.73
C ALA A 217 7.92 4.85 12.78
N ALA A 218 7.14 5.37 13.75
CA ALA A 218 6.55 4.52 14.77
C ALA A 218 5.76 3.38 14.09
N PRO A 219 5.92 2.13 14.55
CA PRO A 219 5.23 1.00 13.94
C PRO A 219 3.71 1.19 14.05
N LEU A 220 3.00 0.74 13.03
CA LEU A 220 1.55 0.65 13.08
C LEU A 220 1.17 -0.38 14.14
N ASN A 221 0.70 0.08 15.30
CA ASN A 221 0.40 -0.76 16.46
C ASN A 221 -1.08 -0.68 16.86
N ALA A 222 -1.49 -1.53 17.82
CA ALA A 222 -2.87 -1.55 18.30
C ALA A 222 -3.33 -0.18 18.87
N HIS A 223 -2.41 0.58 19.47
CA HIS A 223 -2.70 1.93 19.94
C HIS A 223 -3.03 2.89 18.78
N TRP A 224 -2.23 2.91 17.72
CA TRP A 224 -2.48 3.68 16.50
C TRP A 224 -3.85 3.35 15.90
N MET A 225 -4.19 2.05 15.88
CA MET A 225 -5.51 1.59 15.42
C MET A 225 -6.62 2.14 16.30
N LYS A 226 -6.47 2.06 17.62
CA LYS A 226 -7.48 2.50 18.61
C LYS A 226 -7.73 4.01 18.56
N GLU A 227 -6.68 4.82 18.44
CA GLU A 227 -6.82 6.28 18.37
C GLU A 227 -7.62 6.73 17.14
N ARG A 228 -7.43 6.03 16.01
CA ARG A 228 -8.10 6.34 14.74
C ARG A 228 -9.42 5.64 14.51
N THR A 229 -9.76 4.62 15.30
CA THR A 229 -11.12 4.05 15.35
C THR A 229 -12.04 4.93 16.19
N VAL A 230 -11.57 5.42 17.35
CA VAL A 230 -12.36 6.23 18.30
C VAL A 230 -12.76 7.60 17.73
N THR A 231 -11.85 8.25 16.99
CA THR A 231 -12.13 9.56 16.33
C THR A 231 -13.10 9.45 15.14
N ASP A 232 -13.44 8.24 14.73
CA ASP A 232 -14.31 7.93 13.60
C ASP A 232 -15.77 7.69 14.00
N ASP A 233 -16.07 7.56 15.30
CA ASP A 233 -17.40 7.33 15.86
C ASP A 233 -18.28 8.59 15.96
N GLN A 234 -17.69 9.79 15.82
CA GLN A 234 -18.49 11.02 15.76
C GLN A 234 -19.15 11.12 14.39
N PRO A 235 -20.50 11.20 14.29
CA PRO A 235 -21.17 11.36 13.01
C PRO A 235 -20.69 12.64 12.35
N ARG A 236 -19.97 12.48 11.24
CA ARG A 236 -19.54 13.60 10.40
C ARG A 236 -20.63 13.90 9.37
N PRO A 237 -20.92 15.17 9.07
CA PRO A 237 -21.88 15.51 8.04
C PRO A 237 -21.49 14.85 6.73
N LEU A 238 -22.47 14.25 6.04
CA LEU A 238 -22.29 13.81 4.67
C LEU A 238 -21.81 15.00 3.85
N ARG A 239 -20.77 14.80 3.04
CA ARG A 239 -20.33 15.83 2.10
C ARG A 239 -21.46 16.08 1.11
N GLN A 240 -22.04 17.28 1.16
CA GLN A 240 -22.97 17.71 0.13
C GLN A 240 -22.23 17.75 -1.21
N PRO A 241 -22.87 17.31 -2.32
CA PRO A 241 -22.35 17.56 -3.65
C PRO A 241 -22.03 19.05 -3.77
N ARG A 242 -20.85 19.38 -4.29
CA ARG A 242 -20.55 20.77 -4.62
C ARG A 242 -21.49 21.15 -5.74
N ASP A 243 -22.47 22.01 -5.47
CA ASP A 243 -23.29 22.60 -6.52
C ASP A 243 -22.34 23.24 -7.54
N ARG A 244 -22.32 22.70 -8.76
CA ARG A 244 -21.80 23.47 -9.89
C ARG A 244 -22.84 24.54 -10.13
N GLU A 245 -22.68 25.69 -9.47
CA GLU A 245 -23.39 26.90 -9.88
C GLU A 245 -23.18 27.05 -11.39
N GLY A 246 -24.31 27.11 -12.10
CA GLY A 246 -24.36 27.16 -13.54
C GLY A 246 -23.46 28.27 -14.06
N SER A 247 -22.69 27.95 -15.09
CA SER A 247 -22.08 28.95 -15.95
C SER A 247 -23.17 29.92 -16.41
N THR A 248 -23.21 31.10 -15.82
CA THR A 248 -23.95 32.24 -16.36
C THR A 248 -23.41 32.52 -17.75
N SER A 249 -24.21 32.19 -18.76
CA SER A 249 -24.07 32.70 -20.12
C SER A 249 -24.09 34.22 -20.07
N ALA A 250 -23.05 34.87 -20.56
CA ALA A 250 -23.06 36.30 -20.81
C ALA A 250 -24.05 36.62 -21.95
N PRO A 251 -24.90 37.64 -21.83
CA PRO A 251 -25.81 38.04 -22.91
C PRO A 251 -25.03 38.69 -24.06
N GLN A 252 -25.57 38.51 -25.26
CA GLN A 252 -25.11 39.01 -26.56
C GLN A 252 -25.02 40.53 -26.61
#